data_AF-A0A0K1QRG7-F1
#
_entry.id   AF-A0A0K1QRG7-F1
#
_cell.length_a   1.000
_cell.length_b   1.000
_cell.length_c   1.000
_cell.angle_alpha   90.00
_cell.angle_beta   90.00
_cell.angle_gamma   90.00
#
_symmetry.space_group_name_H-M   'P 1'
#
loop_
_entity.id
_entity.type
_entity.pdbx_description
1 polymer ?
#
loop_
_entity_poly.entity_id
_entity_poly.type
_entity_poly.pdbx_seq_one_letter_code
_entity_poly.pdbx_strand_id
1 'polypeptide(L)'
;MCSYKDYLQLALGVVLGVLQGVTHAANYIDVLDLPSRVSALAINSPLSGVARAGERVIAVGQRGHILFSDDAGKHWQQAAVPVSADLTAVNFPTTTQGWAVGNDGVVLHSSDAGATWQKQLDGRQIGDVLVKHYTALASAEPGNEQWPLRVAEGQRLIEQGADKPLLDAWFANDKVGYVVGVFNLILRTEDGGQSWTPFQDRTDNPQGFHLNAIASTGDALYIAGEQGLLLKWDDNTQRFAAVPTPYQGSFFGVLGKPGEVLVYGLRGTVLRSTDGGHDWTALDTGLHTSITAGLIDARGNYGLFTQGGQMLVSRGTGAQLRLLRQPVPTPVAGATQSAAGALVVAGSRGAQTLALEP
;
A
#
# COMPACT_ATOMS: atom_id res chain seq x y z
N MET A 1 -66.50 18.24 -40.87
CA MET A 1 -65.56 18.89 -39.93
C MET A 1 -64.55 17.83 -39.49
N CYS A 2 -63.52 17.60 -40.30
CA CYS A 2 -62.43 16.68 -39.97
C CYS A 2 -61.42 17.40 -39.06
N SER A 3 -60.96 16.67 -38.06
CA SER A 3 -60.36 17.16 -36.83
C SER A 3 -58.98 17.77 -37.03
N TYR A 4 -58.81 19.03 -36.59
CA TYR A 4 -57.54 19.76 -36.49
C TYR A 4 -56.53 19.10 -35.52
N LYS A 5 -56.95 18.07 -34.75
CA LYS A 5 -56.10 17.37 -33.77
C LYS A 5 -55.07 16.43 -34.39
N ASP A 6 -55.29 15.92 -35.60
CA ASP A 6 -54.42 14.88 -36.16
C ASP A 6 -53.12 15.46 -36.77
N TYR A 7 -53.13 16.73 -37.19
CA TYR A 7 -51.93 17.41 -37.69
C TYR A 7 -51.02 17.93 -36.56
N LEU A 8 -51.57 18.23 -35.37
CA LEU A 8 -50.78 18.71 -34.24
C LEU A 8 -49.93 17.60 -33.62
N GLN A 9 -50.40 16.35 -33.64
CA GLN A 9 -49.64 15.20 -33.14
C GLN A 9 -48.52 14.76 -34.11
N LEU A 10 -48.71 14.94 -35.42
CA LEU A 10 -47.65 14.68 -36.39
C LEU A 10 -46.53 15.75 -36.33
N ALA A 11 -46.88 17.01 -36.09
CA ALA A 11 -45.90 18.09 -35.95
C ALA A 11 -45.05 17.99 -34.67
N LEU A 12 -45.62 17.47 -33.57
CA LEU A 12 -44.89 17.29 -32.31
C LEU A 12 -43.93 16.09 -32.35
N GLY A 13 -44.27 15.03 -33.13
CA GLY A 13 -43.41 13.86 -33.30
C GLY A 13 -42.14 14.12 -34.12
N VAL A 14 -42.19 15.04 -35.09
CA VAL A 14 -41.02 15.38 -35.91
C VAL A 14 -40.02 16.28 -35.16
N VAL A 15 -40.48 17.12 -34.23
CA VAL A 15 -39.59 17.98 -33.42
C VAL A 15 -38.87 17.19 -32.32
N LEU A 16 -39.48 16.12 -31.78
CA LEU A 16 -38.85 15.25 -30.78
C LEU A 16 -37.84 14.25 -31.38
N GLY A 17 -37.87 14.00 -32.69
CA GLY A 17 -36.90 13.14 -33.37
C GLY A 17 -35.54 13.81 -33.66
N VAL A 18 -35.47 15.14 -33.60
CA VAL A 18 -34.25 15.93 -33.92
C VAL A 18 -33.45 16.30 -32.66
N LEU A 19 -33.94 15.95 -31.46
CA LEU A 19 -33.23 16.11 -30.19
C LEU A 19 -32.48 14.85 -29.74
N GLN A 20 -32.25 13.90 -30.65
CA GLN A 20 -31.23 12.87 -30.45
C GLN A 20 -29.85 13.53 -30.62
N GLY A 21 -29.49 14.39 -29.66
CA GLY A 21 -28.12 14.83 -29.50
C GLY A 21 -27.27 13.58 -29.42
N VAL A 22 -26.32 13.45 -30.34
CA VAL A 22 -25.35 12.37 -30.33
C VAL A 22 -24.60 12.51 -29.01
N THR A 23 -24.98 11.73 -28.01
CA THR A 23 -24.24 11.65 -26.75
C THR A 23 -22.96 10.90 -27.07
N HIS A 24 -21.93 11.64 -27.47
CA HIS A 24 -20.58 11.10 -27.45
C HIS A 24 -20.27 10.78 -25.99
N ALA A 25 -20.20 9.48 -25.67
CA ALA A 25 -19.55 9.04 -24.45
C ALA A 25 -18.16 9.70 -24.45
N ALA A 26 -17.83 10.42 -23.37
CA ALA A 26 -16.50 10.99 -23.24
C ALA A 26 -15.47 9.87 -23.42
N ASN A 27 -14.40 10.14 -24.16
CA ASN A 27 -13.32 9.17 -24.35
C ASN A 27 -12.85 8.68 -22.98
N TYR A 28 -12.72 7.36 -22.83
CA TYR A 28 -12.15 6.76 -21.62
C TYR A 28 -10.75 7.33 -21.40
N ILE A 29 -10.52 7.88 -20.21
CA ILE A 29 -9.19 8.30 -19.74
C ILE A 29 -8.83 7.34 -18.63
N ASP A 30 -7.70 6.68 -18.79
CA ASP A 30 -7.16 5.76 -17.80
C ASP A 30 -6.83 6.50 -16.49
N VAL A 31 -7.05 5.84 -15.36
CA VAL A 31 -6.80 6.38 -14.02
C VAL A 31 -5.34 6.77 -13.79
N LEU A 32 -4.40 6.17 -14.53
CA LEU A 32 -2.99 6.52 -14.52
C LEU A 32 -2.66 7.84 -15.23
N ASP A 33 -3.59 8.38 -16.02
CA ASP A 33 -3.44 9.66 -16.74
C ASP A 33 -4.51 10.70 -16.35
N LEU A 34 -5.32 10.35 -15.34
CA LEU A 34 -6.40 11.19 -14.83
C LEU A 34 -6.03 11.74 -13.45
N PRO A 35 -5.80 13.05 -13.27
CA PRO A 35 -5.52 13.61 -11.96
C PRO A 35 -6.64 13.38 -10.93
N SER A 36 -6.25 13.23 -9.66
CA SER A 36 -7.23 13.10 -8.57
C SER A 36 -8.10 14.35 -8.47
N ARG A 37 -9.41 14.16 -8.38
CA ARG A 37 -10.37 15.26 -8.28
C ARG A 37 -10.45 15.76 -6.84
N VAL A 38 -10.38 17.07 -6.67
CA VAL A 38 -10.59 17.71 -5.36
C VAL A 38 -12.01 17.45 -4.86
N SER A 39 -12.14 17.00 -3.62
CA SER A 39 -13.43 16.68 -3.01
C SER A 39 -13.45 16.99 -1.52
N ALA A 40 -14.47 17.72 -1.08
CA ALA A 40 -14.73 17.93 0.36
C ALA A 40 -15.05 16.62 1.11
N LEU A 41 -15.42 15.55 0.38
CA LEU A 41 -15.71 14.24 0.95
C LEU A 41 -14.48 13.32 1.04
N ALA A 42 -13.32 13.73 0.52
CA ALA A 42 -12.13 12.89 0.50
C ALA A 42 -11.72 12.41 1.90
N ILE A 43 -11.85 13.28 2.92
CA ILE A 43 -11.55 12.94 4.32
C ILE A 43 -12.47 11.86 4.92
N ASN A 44 -13.66 11.65 4.34
CA ASN A 44 -14.61 10.63 4.77
C ASN A 44 -14.65 9.42 3.82
N SER A 45 -13.83 9.42 2.77
CA SER A 45 -13.74 8.32 1.82
C SER A 45 -12.77 7.24 2.29
N PRO A 46 -12.83 6.01 1.77
CA PRO A 46 -11.90 4.96 2.19
C PRO A 46 -10.44 5.35 1.96
N LEU A 47 -9.65 5.27 3.03
CA LEU A 47 -8.20 5.49 3.04
C LEU A 47 -7.51 4.19 3.49
N SER A 48 -6.42 3.86 2.80
CA SER A 48 -5.73 2.56 2.90
C SER A 48 -4.46 2.67 3.74
N GLY A 49 -3.72 3.78 3.64
CA GLY A 49 -2.42 3.95 4.27
C GLY A 49 -2.29 5.30 4.97
N VAL A 50 -1.42 5.35 5.97
CA VAL A 50 -1.08 6.59 6.69
C VAL A 50 0.39 6.56 7.09
N ALA A 51 1.07 7.70 6.96
CA ALA A 51 2.47 7.87 7.36
C ALA A 51 2.71 9.25 7.97
N ARG A 52 3.88 9.42 8.59
CA ARG A 52 4.33 10.69 9.16
C ARG A 52 5.52 11.24 8.37
N ALA A 53 5.43 12.50 7.98
CA ALA A 53 6.49 13.29 7.36
C ALA A 53 6.89 14.43 8.31
N GLY A 54 7.78 14.16 9.27
CA GLY A 54 8.11 15.12 10.33
C GLY A 54 6.90 15.42 11.23
N GLU A 55 6.41 16.66 11.20
CA GLU A 55 5.22 17.09 11.94
C GLU A 55 3.90 16.73 11.21
N ARG A 56 3.97 16.55 9.90
CA ARG A 56 2.80 16.33 9.05
C ARG A 56 2.39 14.87 9.03
N VAL A 57 1.09 14.62 9.03
CA VAL A 57 0.50 13.30 8.81
C VAL A 57 -0.05 13.23 7.39
N ILE A 58 0.22 12.14 6.69
CA ILE A 58 -0.22 11.88 5.31
C ILE A 58 -1.12 10.66 5.33
N ALA A 59 -2.27 10.72 4.64
CA ALA A 59 -3.15 9.58 4.43
C ALA A 59 -3.42 9.42 2.93
N VAL A 60 -3.42 8.17 2.45
CA VAL A 60 -3.63 7.83 1.03
C VAL A 60 -4.77 6.84 0.88
N GLY A 61 -5.45 6.84 -0.27
CA GLY A 61 -6.55 5.91 -0.52
C GLY A 61 -7.13 5.97 -1.92
N GLN A 62 -8.44 5.74 -1.99
CA GLN A 62 -9.14 5.55 -3.25
C GLN A 62 -9.13 6.80 -4.13
N ARG A 63 -9.18 6.60 -5.46
CA ARG A 63 -9.29 7.65 -6.48
C ARG A 63 -8.14 8.65 -6.45
N GLY A 64 -6.93 8.17 -6.13
CA GLY A 64 -5.72 8.97 -5.98
C GLY A 64 -5.78 9.99 -4.86
N HIS A 65 -6.69 9.83 -3.89
CA HIS A 65 -6.76 10.76 -2.76
C HIS A 65 -5.53 10.62 -1.89
N ILE A 66 -4.79 11.73 -1.79
CA ILE A 66 -3.77 11.94 -0.78
C ILE A 66 -4.17 13.17 0.01
N LEU A 67 -4.27 13.01 1.33
CA LEU A 67 -4.61 14.06 2.27
C LEU A 67 -3.43 14.27 3.21
N PHE A 68 -3.22 15.50 3.64
CA PHE A 68 -2.22 15.82 4.66
C PHE A 68 -2.77 16.75 5.74
N SER A 69 -2.21 16.62 6.94
CA SER A 69 -2.57 17.41 8.11
C SER A 69 -1.32 17.92 8.83
N ASP A 70 -1.31 19.23 9.10
CA ASP A 70 -0.22 19.94 9.79
C ASP A 70 -0.50 20.12 11.30
N ASP A 71 -1.61 19.60 11.80
CA ASP A 71 -2.08 19.83 13.17
C ASP A 71 -2.53 18.54 13.87
N ALA A 72 -1.77 17.47 13.62
CA ALA A 72 -1.95 16.16 14.22
C ALA A 72 -3.32 15.51 13.91
N GLY A 73 -3.80 15.66 12.67
CA GLY A 73 -5.01 14.99 12.17
C GLY A 73 -6.32 15.70 12.50
N LYS A 74 -6.27 16.98 12.91
CA LYS A 74 -7.48 17.77 13.23
C LYS A 74 -8.09 18.40 12.00
N HIS A 75 -7.27 18.98 11.13
CA HIS A 75 -7.66 19.52 9.84
C HIS A 75 -6.84 18.88 8.72
N TRP A 76 -7.48 18.68 7.58
CA TRP A 76 -6.91 17.97 6.43
C TRP A 76 -7.04 18.77 5.15
N GLN A 77 -6.02 18.70 4.31
CA GLN A 77 -5.96 19.30 2.99
C GLN A 77 -5.70 18.20 1.96
N GLN A 78 -6.37 18.26 0.81
CA GLN A 78 -6.13 17.33 -0.28
C GLN A 78 -4.94 17.81 -1.13
N ALA A 79 -3.99 16.91 -1.38
CA ALA A 79 -2.82 17.15 -2.21
C ALA A 79 -3.16 17.18 -3.71
N ALA A 80 -2.26 17.77 -4.50
CA ALA A 80 -2.30 17.65 -5.96
C ALA A 80 -1.64 16.33 -6.39
N VAL A 81 -2.42 15.45 -7.03
CA VAL A 81 -1.99 14.09 -7.41
C VAL A 81 -2.27 13.87 -8.90
N PRO A 82 -1.29 13.42 -9.70
CA PRO A 82 -1.42 13.34 -11.16
C PRO A 82 -2.21 12.11 -11.65
N VAL A 83 -2.64 11.25 -10.74
CA VAL A 83 -3.38 10.02 -11.02
C VAL A 83 -4.62 9.91 -10.13
N SER A 84 -5.55 9.06 -10.55
CA SER A 84 -6.75 8.69 -9.79
C SER A 84 -6.80 7.18 -9.53
N ALA A 85 -5.68 6.46 -9.69
CA ALA A 85 -5.55 5.09 -9.26
C ALA A 85 -5.71 4.98 -7.73
N ASP A 86 -6.22 3.85 -7.24
CA ASP A 86 -6.34 3.62 -5.81
C ASP A 86 -4.96 3.40 -5.18
N LEU A 87 -4.66 4.11 -4.09
CA LEU A 87 -3.39 4.01 -3.40
C LEU A 87 -3.50 3.06 -2.20
N THR A 88 -2.47 2.23 -2.01
CA THR A 88 -2.42 1.16 -1.01
C THR A 88 -1.56 1.55 0.18
N ALA A 89 -0.38 2.14 -0.07
CA ALA A 89 0.59 2.46 0.96
C ALA A 89 1.32 3.78 0.70
N VAL A 90 1.90 4.33 1.76
CA VAL A 90 2.71 5.55 1.73
C VAL A 90 3.84 5.44 2.75
N ASN A 91 5.04 5.88 2.36
CA ASN A 91 6.24 5.85 3.19
C ASN A 91 7.00 7.18 3.08
N PHE A 92 7.47 7.70 4.22
CA PHE A 92 8.30 8.90 4.29
C PHE A 92 9.58 8.59 5.07
N PRO A 93 10.71 8.30 4.40
CA PRO A 93 11.99 8.07 5.06
C PRO A 93 12.62 9.35 5.60
N THR A 94 12.15 10.53 5.13
CA THR A 94 12.60 11.84 5.60
C THR A 94 11.39 12.73 5.88
N THR A 95 11.61 13.95 6.38
CA THR A 95 10.54 14.91 6.65
C THR A 95 9.89 15.50 5.40
N THR A 96 10.49 15.32 4.21
CA THR A 96 10.00 15.94 2.96
C THR A 96 9.91 14.96 1.79
N GLN A 97 10.80 13.98 1.71
CA GLN A 97 10.79 12.94 0.68
C GLN A 97 9.86 11.80 1.08
N GLY A 98 8.93 11.44 0.21
CA GLY A 98 8.03 10.32 0.42
C GLY A 98 7.55 9.68 -0.87
N TRP A 99 7.12 8.43 -0.75
CA TRP A 99 6.63 7.61 -1.84
C TRP A 99 5.27 7.03 -1.51
N ALA A 100 4.37 7.00 -2.49
CA ALA A 100 3.09 6.32 -2.40
C ALA A 100 2.96 5.32 -3.54
N VAL A 101 2.39 4.17 -3.25
CA VAL A 101 2.18 3.09 -4.22
C VAL A 101 0.73 2.66 -4.25
N GLY A 102 0.33 1.93 -5.29
CA GLY A 102 -1.06 1.55 -5.43
C GLY A 102 -1.36 0.56 -6.53
N ASN A 103 -2.65 0.52 -6.85
CA ASN A 103 -3.20 -0.21 -7.98
C ASN A 103 -2.58 0.26 -9.29
N ASP A 104 -2.70 -0.57 -10.32
CA ASP A 104 -2.17 -0.30 -11.66
C ASP A 104 -0.64 -0.08 -11.65
N GLY A 105 0.06 -0.63 -10.66
CA GLY A 105 1.52 -0.58 -10.50
C GLY A 105 2.08 0.81 -10.26
N VAL A 106 1.27 1.78 -9.84
CA VAL A 106 1.70 3.18 -9.73
C VAL A 106 2.71 3.39 -8.59
N VAL A 107 3.75 4.18 -8.87
CA VAL A 107 4.66 4.75 -7.87
C VAL A 107 4.68 6.26 -8.02
N LEU A 108 4.35 6.95 -6.94
CA LEU A 108 4.36 8.40 -6.82
C LEU A 108 5.48 8.83 -5.86
N HIS A 109 6.08 9.99 -6.13
CA HIS A 109 7.07 10.63 -5.27
C HIS A 109 6.65 12.06 -4.92
N SER A 110 6.92 12.45 -3.68
CA SER A 110 6.80 13.81 -3.18
C SER A 110 8.13 14.27 -2.60
N SER A 111 8.45 15.54 -2.82
CA SER A 111 9.64 16.21 -2.28
C SER A 111 9.30 17.37 -1.34
N ASP A 112 8.01 17.57 -1.05
CA ASP A 112 7.45 18.71 -0.30
C ASP A 112 6.54 18.26 0.86
N ALA A 113 6.87 17.13 1.48
CA ALA A 113 6.10 16.54 2.57
C ALA A 113 4.64 16.23 2.16
N GLY A 114 4.44 15.68 0.97
CA GLY A 114 3.17 15.16 0.50
C GLY A 114 2.15 16.21 0.01
N ALA A 115 2.55 17.47 -0.16
CA ALA A 115 1.66 18.50 -0.70
C ALA A 115 1.46 18.37 -2.21
N THR A 116 2.50 17.98 -2.95
CA THR A 116 2.46 17.66 -4.37
C THR A 116 3.15 16.33 -4.66
N TRP A 117 2.69 15.67 -5.72
CA TRP A 117 3.15 14.34 -6.12
C TRP A 117 3.45 14.26 -7.61
N GLN A 118 4.44 13.47 -7.96
CA GLN A 118 4.84 13.17 -9.34
C GLN A 118 4.85 11.67 -9.57
N LYS A 119 4.35 11.21 -10.72
CA LYS A 119 4.38 9.80 -11.11
C LYS A 119 5.79 9.46 -11.60
N GLN A 120 6.44 8.49 -10.94
CA GLN A 120 7.77 7.99 -11.31
C GLN A 120 7.70 6.72 -12.15
N LEU A 121 6.74 5.85 -11.86
CA LEU A 121 6.52 4.57 -12.52
C LEU A 121 5.01 4.26 -12.55
N ASP A 122 4.56 3.54 -13.55
CA ASP A 122 3.29 2.84 -13.52
C ASP A 122 3.37 1.42 -14.12
N GLY A 123 2.29 0.65 -13.94
CA GLY A 123 2.21 -0.75 -14.32
C GLY A 123 2.45 -1.02 -15.81
N ARG A 124 2.29 -0.02 -16.68
CA ARG A 124 2.53 -0.16 -18.12
C ARG A 124 4.02 -0.32 -18.41
N GLN A 125 4.87 0.20 -17.52
CA GLN A 125 6.32 0.22 -17.67
C GLN A 125 7.00 -0.96 -16.95
N ILE A 126 6.34 -1.58 -15.97
CA ILE A 126 6.93 -2.64 -15.14
C ILE A 126 7.38 -3.82 -16.01
N GLY A 127 6.54 -4.27 -16.96
CA GLY A 127 6.88 -5.36 -17.87
C GLY A 127 8.16 -5.08 -18.69
N ASP A 128 8.29 -3.86 -19.23
CA ASP A 128 9.49 -3.44 -19.97
C ASP A 128 10.75 -3.44 -19.08
N VAL A 129 10.61 -2.97 -17.83
CA VAL A 129 11.71 -2.98 -16.85
C VAL A 129 12.19 -4.42 -16.59
N LEU A 130 11.27 -5.37 -16.43
CA LEU A 130 11.59 -6.80 -16.28
C LEU A 130 12.27 -7.37 -17.51
N VAL A 131 11.67 -7.18 -18.70
CA VAL A 131 12.22 -7.70 -19.97
C VAL A 131 13.63 -7.19 -20.19
N LYS A 132 13.85 -5.89 -20.02
CA LYS A 132 15.17 -5.27 -20.21
C LYS A 132 16.21 -5.86 -19.26
N HIS A 133 15.90 -5.94 -17.97
CA HIS A 133 16.82 -6.43 -16.96
C HIS A 133 17.17 -7.91 -17.17
N TYR A 134 16.16 -8.78 -17.29
CA TYR A 134 16.39 -10.22 -17.38
C TYR A 134 16.91 -10.65 -18.75
N THR A 135 16.67 -9.89 -19.83
CA THR A 135 17.33 -10.13 -21.13
C THR A 135 18.83 -9.87 -21.05
N ALA A 136 19.24 -8.82 -20.33
CA ALA A 136 20.66 -8.54 -20.11
C ALA A 136 21.33 -9.67 -19.31
N LEU A 137 20.68 -10.18 -18.26
CA LEU A 137 21.16 -11.33 -17.50
C LEU A 137 21.18 -12.62 -18.34
N ALA A 138 20.15 -12.90 -19.12
CA ALA A 138 20.10 -14.06 -20.04
C ALA A 138 21.26 -14.03 -21.05
N SER A 139 21.62 -12.84 -21.52
CA SER A 139 22.75 -12.65 -22.44
C SER A 139 24.11 -12.82 -21.74
N ALA A 140 24.23 -12.36 -20.50
CA ALA A 140 25.45 -12.48 -19.70
C ALA A 140 25.68 -13.91 -19.16
N GLU A 141 24.60 -14.65 -18.92
CA GLU A 141 24.60 -16.01 -18.37
C GLU A 141 23.75 -16.97 -19.23
N PRO A 142 24.18 -17.34 -20.47
CA PRO A 142 23.34 -18.11 -21.39
C PRO A 142 22.94 -19.51 -20.92
N GLY A 143 23.66 -20.08 -19.94
CA GLY A 143 23.34 -21.39 -19.36
C GLY A 143 22.32 -21.35 -18.23
N ASN A 144 21.88 -20.16 -17.79
CA ASN A 144 20.92 -20.03 -16.71
C ASN A 144 19.49 -20.12 -17.25
N GLU A 145 18.82 -21.24 -16.98
CA GLU A 145 17.46 -21.53 -17.46
C GLU A 145 16.37 -20.64 -16.83
N GLN A 146 16.67 -19.92 -15.74
CA GLN A 146 15.69 -19.05 -15.08
C GLN A 146 15.52 -17.70 -15.79
N TRP A 147 16.56 -17.17 -16.43
CA TRP A 147 16.49 -15.86 -17.08
C TRP A 147 15.46 -15.80 -18.22
N PRO A 148 15.38 -16.78 -19.14
CA PRO A 148 14.33 -16.80 -20.15
C PRO A 148 12.91 -16.85 -19.56
N LEU A 149 12.70 -17.56 -18.45
CA LEU A 149 11.39 -17.63 -17.77
C LEU A 149 10.97 -16.28 -17.19
N ARG A 150 11.93 -15.51 -16.67
CA ARG A 150 11.69 -14.16 -16.14
C ARG A 150 11.46 -13.13 -17.25
N VAL A 151 12.14 -13.26 -18.39
CA VAL A 151 11.85 -12.46 -19.59
C VAL A 151 10.41 -12.72 -20.07
N ALA A 152 10.00 -13.98 -20.13
CA ALA A 152 8.64 -14.35 -20.51
C ALA A 152 7.57 -13.82 -19.54
N GLU A 153 7.87 -13.73 -18.24
CA GLU A 153 7.00 -13.06 -17.27
C GLU A 153 6.87 -11.56 -17.55
N GLY A 154 7.98 -10.88 -17.82
CA GLY A 154 7.95 -9.47 -18.21
C GLY A 154 7.11 -9.23 -19.48
N GLN A 155 7.20 -10.11 -20.48
CA GLN A 155 6.37 -10.06 -21.69
C GLN A 155 4.88 -10.23 -21.37
N ARG A 156 4.51 -11.17 -20.48
CA ARG A 156 3.12 -11.31 -20.04
C ARG A 156 2.60 -10.05 -19.36
N LEU A 157 3.41 -9.36 -18.55
CA LEU A 157 3.00 -8.09 -17.95
C LEU A 157 2.76 -7.00 -19.00
N ILE A 158 3.57 -6.94 -20.06
CA ILE A 158 3.34 -6.00 -21.17
C ILE A 158 1.99 -6.30 -21.85
N GLU A 159 1.69 -7.57 -22.11
CA GLU A 159 0.44 -8.00 -22.75
C GLU A 159 -0.80 -7.74 -21.88
N GLN A 160 -0.65 -7.89 -20.56
CA GLN A 160 -1.72 -7.65 -19.57
C GLN A 160 -1.96 -6.15 -19.33
N GLY A 161 -0.93 -5.33 -19.51
CA GLY A 161 -0.97 -3.91 -19.20
C GLY A 161 -0.84 -3.63 -17.69
N ALA A 162 -1.29 -2.45 -17.27
CA ALA A 162 -1.19 -2.01 -15.88
C ALA A 162 -2.28 -2.63 -15.00
N ASP A 163 -2.15 -3.90 -14.63
CA ASP A 163 -3.13 -4.61 -13.81
C ASP A 163 -2.61 -5.07 -12.44
N LYS A 164 -1.28 -5.11 -12.24
CA LYS A 164 -0.66 -5.61 -11.01
C LYS A 164 -0.50 -4.49 -9.96
N PRO A 165 -1.19 -4.57 -8.81
CA PRO A 165 -1.01 -3.60 -7.74
C PRO A 165 0.33 -3.79 -7.02
N LEU A 166 0.90 -2.66 -6.60
CA LEU A 166 1.89 -2.59 -5.54
C LEU A 166 1.13 -2.45 -4.21
N LEU A 167 1.50 -3.25 -3.22
CA LEU A 167 0.79 -3.39 -1.95
C LEU A 167 1.45 -2.60 -0.82
N ASP A 168 2.78 -2.48 -0.83
CA ASP A 168 3.52 -1.74 0.20
C ASP A 168 4.84 -1.17 -0.33
N ALA A 169 5.38 -0.19 0.39
CA ALA A 169 6.64 0.47 0.08
C ALA A 169 7.45 0.76 1.34
N TRP A 170 8.76 0.52 1.26
CA TRP A 170 9.70 0.90 2.32
C TRP A 170 10.95 1.53 1.73
N PHE A 171 11.32 2.69 2.25
CA PHE A 171 12.54 3.38 1.88
C PHE A 171 13.46 3.52 3.09
N ALA A 172 14.74 3.25 2.89
CA ALA A 172 15.78 3.45 3.90
C ALA A 172 16.13 4.94 4.03
N ASN A 173 16.10 5.66 2.91
CA ASN A 173 16.45 7.07 2.77
C ASN A 173 15.84 7.63 1.47
N ASP A 174 16.27 8.81 1.04
CA ASP A 174 15.79 9.48 -0.16
C ASP A 174 16.22 8.84 -1.49
N LYS A 175 17.03 7.77 -1.45
CA LYS A 175 17.59 7.11 -2.63
C LYS A 175 17.25 5.62 -2.70
N VAL A 176 17.41 4.91 -1.59
CA VAL A 176 17.33 3.44 -1.54
C VAL A 176 15.97 3.03 -0.97
N GLY A 177 15.24 2.22 -1.75
CA GLY A 177 13.94 1.71 -1.33
C GLY A 177 13.46 0.52 -2.15
N TYR A 178 12.39 -0.07 -1.67
CA TYR A 178 11.73 -1.23 -2.23
C TYR A 178 10.23 -0.97 -2.31
N VAL A 179 9.62 -1.45 -3.38
CA VAL A 179 8.16 -1.57 -3.51
C VAL A 179 7.82 -3.03 -3.75
N VAL A 180 6.78 -3.51 -3.08
CA VAL A 180 6.37 -4.92 -3.11
C VAL A 180 4.90 -5.03 -3.49
N GLY A 181 4.51 -6.14 -4.13
CA GLY A 181 3.15 -6.32 -4.62
C GLY A 181 2.76 -7.78 -4.86
N VAL A 182 1.80 -7.96 -5.76
CA VAL A 182 1.23 -9.28 -6.08
C VAL A 182 2.20 -10.14 -6.89
N PHE A 183 1.99 -11.45 -6.85
CA PHE A 183 2.74 -12.48 -7.57
C PHE A 183 4.26 -12.33 -7.49
N ASN A 184 4.79 -12.12 -6.27
CA ASN A 184 6.20 -11.86 -6.01
C ASN A 184 6.78 -10.64 -6.74
N LEU A 185 5.94 -9.67 -7.13
CA LEU A 185 6.41 -8.40 -7.69
C LEU A 185 7.18 -7.63 -6.61
N ILE A 186 8.47 -7.41 -6.86
CA ILE A 186 9.34 -6.58 -6.05
C ILE A 186 10.27 -5.80 -6.96
N LEU A 187 10.35 -4.49 -6.74
CA LEU A 187 11.27 -3.61 -7.42
C LEU A 187 12.10 -2.86 -6.38
N ARG A 188 13.37 -2.62 -6.69
CA ARG A 188 14.32 -1.88 -5.86
C ARG A 188 14.79 -0.64 -6.61
N THR A 189 14.95 0.46 -5.91
CA THR A 189 15.62 1.67 -6.42
C THR A 189 16.83 2.02 -5.56
N GLU A 190 17.83 2.65 -6.17
CA GLU A 190 19.02 3.21 -5.52
C GLU A 190 19.22 4.71 -5.82
N ASP A 191 18.30 5.31 -6.57
CA ASP A 191 18.37 6.69 -7.07
C ASP A 191 17.08 7.48 -6.80
N GLY A 192 16.27 7.02 -5.83
CA GLY A 192 15.06 7.70 -5.39
C GLY A 192 13.88 7.49 -6.33
N GLY A 193 13.88 6.38 -7.07
CA GLY A 193 12.84 5.98 -8.00
C GLY A 193 12.98 6.57 -9.41
N GLN A 194 14.14 7.14 -9.75
CA GLN A 194 14.45 7.53 -11.14
C GLN A 194 14.64 6.30 -12.03
N SER A 195 15.17 5.21 -11.45
CA SER A 195 15.21 3.90 -12.06
C SER A 195 14.86 2.80 -11.05
N TRP A 196 14.37 1.68 -11.60
CA TRP A 196 13.91 0.53 -10.84
C TRP A 196 14.57 -0.75 -11.36
N THR A 197 15.06 -1.56 -10.43
CA THR A 197 15.64 -2.88 -10.70
C THR A 197 14.65 -3.95 -10.23
N PRO A 198 14.22 -4.87 -11.11
CA PRO A 198 13.48 -6.06 -10.71
C PRO A 198 14.28 -6.86 -9.68
N PHE A 199 13.61 -7.36 -8.64
CA PHE A 199 14.27 -8.04 -7.52
C PHE A 199 13.72 -9.43 -7.25
N GLN A 200 12.88 -9.97 -8.16
CA GLN A 200 12.19 -11.25 -7.98
C GLN A 200 13.16 -12.43 -7.93
N ASP A 201 14.27 -12.36 -8.65
CA ASP A 201 15.32 -13.37 -8.62
C ASP A 201 16.08 -13.41 -7.28
N ARG A 202 15.93 -12.38 -6.44
CA ARG A 202 16.57 -12.23 -5.12
C ARG A 202 15.62 -12.49 -3.94
N THR A 203 14.53 -13.21 -4.17
CA THR A 203 13.53 -13.56 -3.15
C THR A 203 13.33 -15.07 -3.08
N ASP A 204 13.29 -15.63 -1.88
CA ASP A 204 13.00 -17.05 -1.66
C ASP A 204 11.48 -17.30 -1.58
N ASN A 205 10.78 -17.00 -2.68
CA ASN A 205 9.33 -17.13 -2.84
C ASN A 205 8.97 -17.91 -4.12
N PRO A 206 9.30 -19.22 -4.20
CA PRO A 206 9.14 -20.00 -5.43
C PRO A 206 7.68 -20.23 -5.83
N GLN A 207 6.74 -20.14 -4.88
CA GLN A 207 5.30 -20.25 -5.15
C GLN A 207 4.70 -18.97 -5.74
N GLY A 208 5.45 -17.86 -5.75
CA GLY A 208 4.95 -16.60 -6.27
C GLY A 208 3.85 -15.98 -5.40
N PHE A 209 3.90 -16.17 -4.08
CA PHE A 209 2.92 -15.57 -3.17
C PHE A 209 2.98 -14.05 -3.19
N HIS A 210 1.88 -13.39 -2.82
CA HIS A 210 1.86 -11.94 -2.68
C HIS A 210 2.77 -11.49 -1.53
N LEU A 211 3.42 -10.34 -1.75
CA LEU A 211 4.24 -9.66 -0.76
C LEU A 211 3.38 -8.52 -0.18
N ASN A 212 2.76 -8.77 0.97
CA ASN A 212 1.71 -7.91 1.52
C ASN A 212 2.25 -6.69 2.26
N ALA A 213 3.42 -6.82 2.89
CA ALA A 213 4.03 -5.74 3.67
C ALA A 213 5.55 -5.84 3.70
N ILE A 214 6.23 -4.70 3.82
CA ILE A 214 7.67 -4.59 3.98
C ILE A 214 8.01 -3.57 5.07
N ALA A 215 8.79 -3.97 6.06
CA ALA A 215 9.20 -3.05 7.12
C ALA A 215 10.57 -3.36 7.69
N SER A 216 11.25 -2.30 8.13
CA SER A 216 12.46 -2.41 8.93
C SER A 216 12.14 -2.46 10.42
N THR A 217 12.92 -3.27 11.13
CA THR A 217 12.98 -3.32 12.59
C THR A 217 14.13 -2.46 13.13
N GLY A 218 14.87 -1.77 12.27
CA GLY A 218 16.05 -0.96 12.61
C GLY A 218 17.37 -1.73 12.49
N ASP A 219 17.38 -3.04 12.75
CA ASP A 219 18.54 -3.92 12.57
C ASP A 219 18.34 -4.97 11.46
N ALA A 220 17.10 -5.18 11.00
CA ALA A 220 16.79 -6.05 9.87
C ALA A 220 15.59 -5.53 9.04
N LEU A 221 15.50 -5.98 7.79
CA LEU A 221 14.41 -5.70 6.86
C LEU A 221 13.64 -7.00 6.57
N TYR A 222 12.31 -6.94 6.70
CA TYR A 222 11.44 -8.10 6.54
C TYR A 222 10.34 -7.82 5.50
N ILE A 223 9.93 -8.87 4.80
CA ILE A 223 8.75 -8.87 3.92
C ILE A 223 7.80 -9.96 4.41
N ALA A 224 6.55 -9.58 4.70
CA ALA A 224 5.49 -10.50 5.09
C ALA A 224 4.54 -10.76 3.91
N GLY A 225 4.12 -12.00 3.74
CA GLY A 225 3.28 -12.41 2.61
C GLY A 225 2.20 -13.41 2.98
N GLU A 226 1.77 -14.17 1.99
CA GLU A 226 0.70 -15.16 2.13
C GLU A 226 1.21 -16.51 2.63
N GLN A 227 0.29 -17.33 3.14
CA GLN A 227 0.56 -18.72 3.55
C GLN A 227 1.78 -18.90 4.46
N GLY A 228 1.97 -18.00 5.43
CA GLY A 228 3.07 -18.05 6.38
C GLY A 228 4.40 -17.53 5.84
N LEU A 229 4.43 -17.00 4.60
CA LEU A 229 5.64 -16.44 4.01
C LEU A 229 6.13 -15.25 4.83
N LEU A 230 7.36 -15.38 5.33
CA LEU A 230 8.15 -14.30 5.88
C LEU A 230 9.53 -14.38 5.24
N LEU A 231 9.99 -13.27 4.70
CA LEU A 231 11.34 -13.13 4.16
C LEU A 231 12.12 -12.13 4.99
N LYS A 232 13.43 -12.34 5.13
CA LYS A 232 14.36 -11.43 5.80
C LYS A 232 15.53 -11.14 4.86
N TRP A 233 15.91 -9.87 4.77
CA TRP A 233 17.11 -9.47 4.05
C TRP A 233 18.36 -10.09 4.70
N ASP A 234 19.18 -10.73 3.88
CA ASP A 234 20.49 -11.27 4.24
C ASP A 234 21.57 -10.55 3.45
N ASP A 235 22.39 -9.76 4.15
CA ASP A 235 23.48 -9.00 3.57
C ASP A 235 24.56 -9.88 2.94
N ASN A 236 24.77 -11.11 3.43
CA ASN A 236 25.83 -11.97 2.92
C ASN A 236 25.48 -12.51 1.53
N THR A 237 24.21 -12.82 1.31
CA THR A 237 23.71 -13.36 0.04
C THR A 237 23.08 -12.29 -0.86
N GLN A 238 22.84 -11.09 -0.33
CA GLN A 238 22.15 -9.98 -1.01
C GLN A 238 20.76 -10.40 -1.50
N ARG A 239 20.01 -11.11 -0.65
CA ARG A 239 18.70 -11.70 -0.95
C ARG A 239 17.74 -11.57 0.22
N PHE A 240 16.45 -11.65 -0.08
CA PHE A 240 15.41 -11.91 0.90
C PHE A 240 15.27 -13.43 1.09
N ALA A 241 15.90 -13.94 2.15
CA ALA A 241 15.88 -15.34 2.52
C ALA A 241 14.60 -15.69 3.30
N ALA A 242 14.06 -16.89 3.07
CA ALA A 242 12.85 -17.33 3.76
C ALA A 242 13.13 -17.62 5.25
N VAL A 243 12.27 -17.10 6.12
CA VAL A 243 12.28 -17.36 7.56
C VAL A 243 11.12 -18.30 7.88
N PRO A 244 11.38 -19.52 8.39
CA PRO A 244 10.31 -20.43 8.77
C PRO A 244 9.40 -19.82 9.84
N THR A 245 8.09 -19.96 9.65
CA THR A 245 7.08 -19.57 10.65
C THR A 245 6.19 -20.76 11.00
N PRO A 246 5.67 -20.85 12.23
CA PRO A 246 4.75 -21.91 12.64
C PRO A 246 3.33 -21.71 12.08
N TYR A 247 3.12 -20.71 11.22
CA TYR A 247 1.82 -20.28 10.73
C TYR A 247 1.69 -20.54 9.23
N GLN A 248 0.47 -20.80 8.77
CA GLN A 248 0.17 -21.17 7.37
C GLN A 248 -0.89 -20.25 6.74
N GLY A 249 -1.28 -19.17 7.42
CA GLY A 249 -2.20 -18.16 6.88
C GLY A 249 -1.46 -16.90 6.41
N SER A 250 -2.19 -15.94 5.86
CA SER A 250 -1.57 -14.70 5.37
C SER A 250 -1.21 -13.76 6.51
N PHE A 251 0.02 -13.23 6.46
CA PHE A 251 0.40 -12.04 7.21
C PHE A 251 -0.03 -10.81 6.41
N PHE A 252 -0.57 -9.81 7.11
CA PHE A 252 -0.95 -8.51 6.55
C PHE A 252 -0.01 -7.40 6.98
N GLY A 253 0.92 -7.66 7.89
CA GLY A 253 1.95 -6.70 8.24
C GLY A 253 3.08 -7.28 9.06
N VAL A 254 4.17 -6.52 9.07
CA VAL A 254 5.36 -6.74 9.87
C VAL A 254 5.78 -5.40 10.46
N LEU A 255 6.21 -5.41 11.73
CA LEU A 255 6.75 -4.25 12.42
C LEU A 255 7.71 -4.72 13.51
N GLY A 256 8.58 -3.84 13.97
CA GLY A 256 9.45 -4.18 15.09
C GLY A 256 10.46 -3.10 15.39
N LYS A 257 11.38 -3.44 16.28
CA LYS A 257 12.44 -2.59 16.81
C LYS A 257 13.70 -3.44 16.95
N PRO A 258 14.90 -2.86 17.14
CA PRO A 258 16.12 -3.66 17.13
C PRO A 258 16.05 -4.82 18.13
N GLY A 259 16.37 -6.02 17.66
CA GLY A 259 16.29 -7.27 18.43
C GLY A 259 14.89 -7.88 18.54
N GLU A 260 13.85 -7.32 17.91
CA GLU A 260 12.48 -7.80 18.02
C GLU A 260 11.64 -7.57 16.76
N VAL A 261 10.98 -8.62 16.28
CA VAL A 261 10.06 -8.57 15.14
C VAL A 261 8.69 -9.11 15.54
N LEU A 262 7.65 -8.43 15.07
CA LEU A 262 6.26 -8.81 15.19
C LEU A 262 5.66 -8.96 13.79
N VAL A 263 5.00 -10.09 13.52
CA VAL A 263 4.19 -10.30 12.31
C VAL A 263 2.75 -10.53 12.72
N TYR A 264 1.81 -9.98 11.94
CA TYR A 264 0.39 -10.07 12.24
C TYR A 264 -0.44 -10.28 10.97
N GLY A 265 -1.64 -10.83 11.12
CA GLY A 265 -2.51 -11.02 9.97
C GLY A 265 -3.81 -11.76 10.24
N LEU A 266 -4.12 -12.70 9.36
CA LEU A 266 -5.40 -13.39 9.25
C LEU A 266 -5.82 -14.05 10.59
N ARG A 267 -7.11 -13.95 10.93
CA ARG A 267 -7.73 -14.56 12.14
C ARG A 267 -7.12 -14.13 13.48
N GLY A 268 -6.66 -12.88 13.59
CA GLY A 268 -6.15 -12.35 14.86
C GLY A 268 -4.76 -12.86 15.23
N THR A 269 -4.03 -13.40 14.24
CA THR A 269 -2.69 -13.97 14.47
C THR A 269 -1.68 -12.87 14.74
N VAL A 270 -0.88 -13.04 15.79
CA VAL A 270 0.30 -12.24 16.11
C VAL A 270 1.42 -13.18 16.53
N LEU A 271 2.55 -13.14 15.84
CA LEU A 271 3.77 -13.85 16.23
C LEU A 271 4.85 -12.85 16.56
N ARG A 272 5.61 -13.13 17.62
CA ARG A 272 6.76 -12.34 18.08
C ARG A 272 8.01 -13.20 18.08
N SER A 273 9.11 -12.63 17.61
CA SER A 273 10.46 -13.20 17.76
C SER A 273 11.40 -12.14 18.33
N THR A 274 12.32 -12.58 19.21
CA THR A 274 13.36 -11.73 19.83
C THR A 274 14.78 -12.19 19.51
N ASP A 275 14.91 -13.06 18.51
CA ASP A 275 16.18 -13.63 18.06
C ASP A 275 16.34 -13.50 16.55
N GLY A 276 15.61 -12.58 15.93
CA GLY A 276 15.69 -12.29 14.51
C GLY A 276 14.95 -13.28 13.61
N GLY A 277 14.01 -14.04 14.16
CA GLY A 277 13.09 -14.94 13.44
C GLY A 277 13.41 -16.42 13.57
N HIS A 278 14.28 -16.82 14.49
CA HIS A 278 14.63 -18.23 14.71
C HIS A 278 13.55 -18.94 15.52
N ASP A 279 13.14 -18.36 16.65
CA ASP A 279 12.03 -18.84 17.46
C ASP A 279 10.86 -17.84 17.49
N TRP A 280 9.65 -18.39 17.51
CA TRP A 280 8.40 -17.63 17.47
C TRP A 280 7.50 -17.94 18.66
N THR A 281 7.03 -16.88 19.32
CA THR A 281 5.97 -16.94 20.34
C THR A 281 4.69 -16.35 19.78
N ALA A 282 3.61 -17.11 19.76
CA ALA A 282 2.29 -16.56 19.45
C ALA A 282 1.80 -15.71 20.63
N LEU A 283 1.37 -14.48 20.36
CA LEU A 283 0.76 -13.61 21.36
C LEU A 283 -0.75 -13.81 21.34
N ASP A 284 -1.32 -14.12 22.51
CA ASP A 284 -2.77 -14.24 22.64
C ASP A 284 -3.45 -12.88 22.46
N THR A 285 -4.28 -12.78 21.43
CA THR A 285 -5.09 -11.59 21.16
C THR A 285 -6.49 -11.69 21.74
N GLY A 286 -6.98 -12.91 22.02
CA GLY A 286 -8.39 -13.18 22.32
C GLY A 286 -9.36 -12.87 21.16
N LEU A 287 -8.86 -12.64 19.93
CA LEU A 287 -9.64 -12.21 18.78
C LEU A 287 -9.53 -13.23 17.63
N HIS A 288 -10.61 -13.36 16.85
CA HIS A 288 -10.64 -14.19 15.63
C HIS A 288 -10.79 -13.36 14.35
N THR A 289 -10.74 -12.03 14.47
CA THR A 289 -10.78 -11.09 13.37
C THR A 289 -9.36 -10.73 12.93
N SER A 290 -9.13 -10.65 11.62
CA SER A 290 -7.82 -10.27 11.06
C SER A 290 -7.30 -8.96 11.63
N ILE A 291 -5.99 -8.93 11.91
CA ILE A 291 -5.27 -7.70 12.23
C ILE A 291 -4.77 -7.10 10.92
N THR A 292 -5.13 -5.85 10.66
CA THR A 292 -4.96 -5.18 9.36
C THR A 292 -4.02 -3.99 9.43
N ALA A 293 -3.75 -3.45 10.62
CA ALA A 293 -2.80 -2.34 10.78
C ALA A 293 -2.06 -2.47 12.11
N GLY A 294 -0.86 -1.88 12.15
CA GLY A 294 -0.06 -1.80 13.36
C GLY A 294 0.81 -0.55 13.37
N LEU A 295 1.20 -0.12 14.56
CA LEU A 295 2.23 0.91 14.76
C LEU A 295 3.07 0.60 16.00
N ILE A 296 4.19 1.31 16.10
CA ILE A 296 5.01 1.42 17.29
C ILE A 296 4.92 2.86 17.76
N ASP A 297 4.52 3.08 19.01
CA ASP A 297 4.49 4.41 19.61
C ASP A 297 5.90 4.90 19.99
N ALA A 298 6.03 6.18 20.32
CA ALA A 298 7.31 6.77 20.74
C ALA A 298 7.93 6.14 22.01
N ARG A 299 7.16 5.32 22.76
CA ARG A 299 7.63 4.58 23.94
C ARG A 299 8.01 3.13 23.61
N GLY A 300 7.89 2.72 22.35
CA GLY A 300 8.19 1.37 21.89
C GLY A 300 7.09 0.34 22.15
N ASN A 301 5.86 0.78 22.47
CA ASN A 301 4.70 -0.09 22.58
C ASN A 301 4.05 -0.31 21.22
N TYR A 302 3.56 -1.52 21.00
CA TYR A 302 2.76 -1.87 19.83
C TYR A 302 1.31 -1.45 20.01
N GLY A 303 0.74 -0.85 18.98
CA GLY A 303 -0.71 -0.73 18.77
C GLY A 303 -1.09 -1.54 17.54
N LEU A 304 -2.06 -2.45 17.65
CA LEU A 304 -2.56 -3.28 16.55
C LEU A 304 -4.06 -3.06 16.38
N PHE A 305 -4.54 -3.07 15.14
CA PHE A 305 -5.94 -2.87 14.82
C PHE A 305 -6.51 -4.03 14.02
N THR A 306 -7.74 -4.41 14.36
CA THR A 306 -8.46 -5.40 13.57
C THR A 306 -9.26 -4.78 12.44
N GLN A 307 -9.63 -5.61 11.47
CA GLN A 307 -10.60 -5.25 10.44
C GLN A 307 -11.96 -4.83 11.03
N GLY A 308 -12.27 -5.24 12.26
CA GLY A 308 -13.46 -4.80 13.00
C GLY A 308 -13.29 -3.49 13.78
N GLY A 309 -12.10 -2.87 13.74
CA GLY A 309 -11.80 -1.62 14.43
C GLY A 309 -11.46 -1.74 15.91
N GLN A 310 -11.22 -2.97 16.39
CA GLN A 310 -10.73 -3.20 17.74
C GLN A 310 -9.25 -2.85 17.81
N MET A 311 -8.81 -2.31 18.95
CA MET A 311 -7.42 -1.93 19.17
C MET A 311 -6.80 -2.78 20.27
N LEU A 312 -5.69 -3.43 19.98
CA LEU A 312 -4.83 -4.09 20.97
C LEU A 312 -3.63 -3.19 21.24
N VAL A 313 -3.22 -3.07 22.51
CA VAL A 313 -1.96 -2.41 22.89
C VAL A 313 -1.07 -3.35 23.66
N SER A 314 0.22 -3.32 23.38
CA SER A 314 1.20 -4.02 24.20
C SER A 314 1.48 -3.27 25.50
N ARG A 315 1.73 -3.99 26.59
CA ARG A 315 2.24 -3.42 27.85
C ARG A 315 3.66 -3.90 28.14
N GLY A 316 4.47 -3.04 28.76
CA GLY A 316 5.79 -3.40 29.27
C GLY A 316 6.74 -3.90 28.17
N THR A 317 7.20 -5.14 28.27
CA THR A 317 8.19 -5.77 27.36
C THR A 317 7.63 -6.21 26.00
N GLY A 318 6.37 -5.88 25.69
CA GLY A 318 5.73 -6.24 24.42
C GLY A 318 5.09 -7.64 24.39
N ALA A 319 5.27 -8.44 25.45
CA ALA A 319 4.85 -9.85 25.48
C ALA A 319 3.35 -10.08 25.78
N GLN A 320 2.61 -9.05 26.18
CA GLN A 320 1.18 -9.16 26.46
C GLN A 320 0.40 -8.08 25.73
N LEU A 321 -0.69 -8.48 25.08
CA LEU A 321 -1.61 -7.60 24.38
C LEU A 321 -2.87 -7.40 25.21
N ARG A 322 -3.33 -6.16 25.32
CA ARG A 322 -4.59 -5.80 25.98
C ARG A 322 -5.53 -5.15 24.97
N LEU A 323 -6.74 -5.67 24.88
CA LEU A 323 -7.83 -5.03 24.14
C LEU A 323 -8.23 -3.71 24.81
N LEU A 324 -8.14 -2.62 24.05
CA LEU A 324 -8.73 -1.33 24.40
C LEU A 324 -10.12 -1.23 23.77
N ARG A 325 -11.12 -0.90 24.59
CA ARG A 325 -12.45 -0.63 24.08
C ARG A 325 -12.46 0.73 23.39
N GLN A 326 -12.87 0.73 22.14
CA GLN A 326 -13.19 1.94 21.38
C GLN A 326 -14.71 2.14 21.44
N PRO A 327 -15.22 3.35 21.72
CA PRO A 327 -16.67 3.60 21.78
C PRO A 327 -17.39 3.25 20.47
N VAL A 328 -16.74 3.48 19.34
CA VAL A 328 -17.21 3.12 17.99
C VAL A 328 -16.05 2.50 17.22
N PRO A 329 -15.91 1.16 17.23
CA PRO A 329 -14.89 0.46 16.44
C PRO A 329 -15.13 0.69 14.95
N THR A 330 -14.13 1.23 14.25
CA THR A 330 -14.15 1.44 12.79
C THR A 330 -13.01 0.68 12.14
N PRO A 331 -13.24 -0.03 11.01
CA PRO A 331 -12.17 -0.75 10.32
C PRO A 331 -10.97 0.14 10.02
N VAL A 332 -9.78 -0.28 10.46
CA VAL A 332 -8.52 0.45 10.26
C VAL A 332 -7.65 -0.30 9.25
N ALA A 333 -7.17 0.41 8.24
CA ALA A 333 -6.23 -0.09 7.23
C ALA A 333 -4.80 0.42 7.46
N GLY A 334 -4.65 1.62 8.04
CA GLY A 334 -3.35 2.18 8.40
C GLY A 334 -3.42 2.93 9.73
N ALA A 335 -2.32 2.95 10.48
CA ALA A 335 -2.21 3.70 11.71
C ALA A 335 -0.81 4.32 11.88
N THR A 336 -0.76 5.53 12.43
CA THR A 336 0.50 6.19 12.78
C THR A 336 0.33 7.07 14.02
N GLN A 337 1.44 7.52 14.60
CA GLN A 337 1.44 8.51 15.68
C GLN A 337 1.94 9.84 15.13
N SER A 338 1.21 10.92 15.38
CA SER A 338 1.67 12.28 15.05
C SER A 338 2.86 12.69 15.92
N ALA A 339 3.57 13.74 15.54
CA ALA A 339 4.66 14.29 16.36
C ALA A 339 4.19 14.75 17.75
N ALA A 340 2.94 15.19 17.87
CA ALA A 340 2.31 15.54 19.14
C ALA A 340 1.84 14.32 19.97
N GLY A 341 2.11 13.09 19.50
CA GLY A 341 1.74 11.85 20.18
C GLY A 341 0.30 11.39 19.93
N ALA A 342 -0.47 12.09 19.09
CA ALA A 342 -1.84 11.72 18.77
C ALA A 342 -1.87 10.50 17.84
N LEU A 343 -2.72 9.54 18.13
CA LEU A 343 -2.93 8.37 17.27
C LEU A 343 -3.84 8.74 16.11
N VAL A 344 -3.33 8.62 14.88
CA VAL A 344 -4.10 8.89 13.65
C VAL A 344 -4.26 7.58 12.89
N VAL A 345 -5.50 7.26 12.53
CA VAL A 345 -5.87 6.05 11.79
C VAL A 345 -6.54 6.40 10.47
N ALA A 346 -6.35 5.55 9.47
CA ALA A 346 -6.99 5.59 8.17
C ALA A 346 -7.76 4.28 7.94
N GLY A 347 -8.94 4.35 7.33
CA GLY A 347 -9.72 3.16 7.03
C GLY A 347 -10.97 3.43 6.21
N SER A 348 -11.99 2.58 6.34
CA SER A 348 -13.21 2.64 5.53
C SER A 348 -14.06 3.91 5.72
N ARG A 349 -13.77 4.68 6.78
CA ARG A 349 -14.42 5.96 7.11
C ARG A 349 -13.48 7.16 6.97
N GLY A 350 -12.37 6.99 6.25
CA GLY A 350 -11.37 8.02 6.08
C GLY A 350 -10.39 8.14 7.24
N ALA A 351 -9.85 9.33 7.47
CA ALA A 351 -8.82 9.55 8.50
C ALA A 351 -9.42 10.13 9.78
N GLN A 352 -9.00 9.59 10.93
CA GLN A 352 -9.53 9.95 12.24
C GLN A 352 -8.40 10.01 13.27
N THR A 353 -8.51 10.94 14.21
CA THR A 353 -7.64 10.99 15.40
C THR A 353 -8.33 10.27 16.54
N LEU A 354 -7.70 9.24 17.11
CA LEU A 354 -8.22 8.50 18.26
C LEU A 354 -7.64 9.08 19.56
N ALA A 355 -8.51 9.30 20.55
CA ALA A 355 -8.08 9.57 21.91
C ALA A 355 -7.62 8.25 22.54
N LEU A 356 -6.37 8.21 23.02
CA LEU A 356 -5.92 7.16 23.92
C LEU A 356 -6.42 7.54 25.31
N GLU A 357 -7.43 6.84 25.84
CA GLU A 357 -7.79 7.02 27.25
C GLU A 357 -6.60 6.60 28.14
N PRO A 358 -6.30 7.36 29.21
CA PRO A 358 -5.15 7.12 30.09
C PRO A 358 -5.14 5.74 30.78
#